data_AF-A0A519XVM7-F1
#
_entry.id   AF-A0A519XVM7-F1
#
_cell.length_a   1.000
_cell.length_b   1.000
_cell.length_c   1.000
_cell.angle_alpha   90.00
_cell.angle_beta   90.00
_cell.angle_gamma   90.00
#
_symmetry.space_group_name_H-M   'P 1'
#
loop_
_entity.id
_entity.type
_entity.pdbx_description
1 polymer ?
#
loop_
_entity_poly.entity_id
_entity_poly.type
_entity_poly.pdbx_seq_one_letter_code
_entity_poly.pdbx_strand_id
1 'polypeptide(L)'
;SYIGYQTLDQSITANQMNVRLQPDTKALNEVVVAAYGAVQKKESTTSDRMMVRAASALTSVPIAVNTVENQTNITFDIQNPYTILSDGKQFTVDIGNYDFNAEYEYYAAPKITEDAFLTAKISGFDQINLISGEASVFFEGTFLGKTLLDVQTASDTLKISLGVDKNVVIKREKQKDFNERQFIGSSQRDSRHFVIDVKNRKSQAINLIVEDQLPLATSSDITVEKQEISKAKLDETNGKLTWQMQLQPNEQKKLVLKYQVKYPKNKPINLE
;
A
#
# COMPACT_ATOMS: atom_id res chain seq x y z
N SER A 1 5.58 -24.93 -42.72
CA SER A 1 4.94 -24.96 -41.39
C SER A 1 3.88 -26.02 -41.39
N TYR A 2 4.03 -27.09 -40.61
CA TYR A 2 3.10 -28.20 -40.57
C TYR A 2 2.03 -27.89 -39.50
N ILE A 3 0.79 -27.63 -39.93
CA ILE A 3 -0.32 -27.18 -39.06
C ILE A 3 -1.24 -28.33 -38.59
N GLY A 4 -0.84 -29.58 -38.82
CA GLY A 4 -1.56 -30.77 -38.35
C GLY A 4 -2.68 -31.23 -39.29
N TYR A 5 -3.60 -32.04 -38.75
CA TYR A 5 -4.75 -32.62 -39.46
C TYR A 5 -6.04 -32.07 -38.87
N GLN A 6 -7.11 -32.04 -39.66
CA GLN A 6 -8.42 -31.57 -39.21
C GLN A 6 -9.03 -32.48 -38.13
N THR A 7 -9.64 -31.90 -37.11
CA THR A 7 -10.42 -32.64 -36.11
C THR A 7 -11.67 -33.23 -36.76
N LEU A 8 -11.90 -34.53 -36.55
CA LEU A 8 -13.06 -35.26 -37.07
C LEU A 8 -13.74 -36.00 -35.91
N ASP A 9 -15.00 -35.66 -35.64
CA ASP A 9 -15.83 -36.38 -34.68
C ASP A 9 -16.68 -37.42 -35.43
N GLN A 10 -16.55 -38.70 -35.04
CA GLN A 10 -17.34 -39.79 -35.61
C GLN A 10 -17.84 -40.74 -34.53
N SER A 11 -19.14 -41.07 -34.58
CA SER A 11 -19.74 -42.03 -33.66
C SER A 11 -19.25 -43.46 -33.96
N ILE A 12 -19.08 -44.27 -32.92
CA ILE A 12 -18.59 -45.65 -33.04
C ILE A 12 -19.70 -46.53 -33.63
N THR A 13 -19.51 -47.01 -34.85
CA THR A 13 -20.51 -47.84 -35.57
C THR A 13 -20.06 -49.27 -35.83
N ALA A 14 -18.80 -49.62 -35.55
CA ALA A 14 -18.27 -50.97 -35.75
C ALA A 14 -17.05 -51.25 -34.85
N ASN A 15 -16.74 -52.53 -34.64
CA ASN A 15 -15.60 -52.98 -33.83
C ASN A 15 -14.23 -52.64 -34.46
N GLN A 16 -14.17 -52.31 -35.76
CA GLN A 16 -13.00 -51.73 -36.41
C GLN A 16 -13.44 -50.60 -37.34
N MET A 17 -12.83 -49.42 -37.16
CA MET A 17 -13.05 -48.24 -37.99
C MET A 17 -11.72 -47.75 -38.55
N ASN A 18 -11.68 -47.51 -39.86
CA ASN A 18 -10.51 -46.93 -40.53
C ASN A 18 -10.76 -45.43 -40.74
N VAL A 19 -9.93 -44.59 -40.14
CA VAL A 19 -10.00 -43.13 -40.28
C VAL A 19 -8.81 -42.64 -41.09
N ARG A 20 -9.07 -41.85 -42.14
CA ARG A 20 -8.02 -41.23 -42.97
C ARG A 20 -7.92 -39.76 -42.62
N LEU A 21 -6.75 -39.35 -42.10
CA LEU A 21 -6.51 -37.98 -41.69
C LEU A 21 -6.36 -37.07 -42.91
N GLN A 22 -7.08 -35.94 -42.90
CA GLN A 22 -6.96 -34.90 -43.94
C GLN A 22 -6.11 -33.73 -43.41
N PRO A 23 -5.01 -33.38 -44.09
CA PRO A 23 -4.12 -32.31 -43.64
C PRO A 23 -4.86 -30.97 -43.66
N ASP A 24 -4.76 -30.20 -42.58
CA ASP A 24 -5.41 -28.90 -42.50
C ASP A 24 -4.64 -27.89 -43.37
N THR A 25 -5.37 -27.10 -44.17
CA THR A 25 -4.79 -26.15 -45.12
C THR A 25 -5.23 -24.71 -44.86
N LYS A 26 -5.84 -24.43 -43.70
CA LYS A 26 -6.20 -23.06 -43.34
C LYS A 26 -4.95 -22.19 -43.23
N ALA A 27 -4.86 -21.20 -44.13
CA ALA A 27 -3.98 -20.06 -43.94
C ALA A 27 -4.31 -19.42 -42.59
N LEU A 28 -3.28 -19.08 -41.82
CA LEU A 28 -3.42 -18.38 -40.54
C LEU A 28 -4.10 -17.03 -40.79
N ASN A 29 -5.43 -17.01 -40.72
CA ASN A 29 -6.13 -15.78 -40.46
C ASN A 29 -5.90 -15.48 -39.00
N GLU A 30 -5.15 -14.40 -38.76
CA GLU A 30 -5.04 -13.77 -37.45
C GLU A 30 -6.45 -13.61 -36.88
N VAL A 31 -6.76 -14.43 -35.88
CA VAL A 31 -7.98 -14.28 -35.11
C VAL A 31 -7.73 -13.12 -34.18
N VAL A 32 -8.07 -11.92 -34.65
CA VAL A 32 -8.27 -10.78 -33.76
C VAL A 32 -9.46 -11.16 -32.88
N VAL A 33 -9.22 -11.39 -31.60
CA VAL A 33 -10.31 -11.51 -30.62
C VAL A 33 -10.98 -10.15 -30.60
N ALA A 34 -12.16 -10.07 -31.22
CA ALA A 34 -13.01 -8.90 -31.15
C ALA A 34 -13.48 -8.73 -29.70
N ALA A 35 -12.73 -7.95 -28.93
CA ALA A 35 -13.29 -7.26 -27.79
C ALA A 35 -14.38 -6.32 -28.34
N TYR A 36 -15.63 -6.63 -28.04
CA TYR A 36 -16.73 -5.69 -28.27
C TYR A 36 -16.48 -4.45 -27.42
N GLY A 37 -16.07 -3.35 -28.06
CA GLY A 37 -15.89 -2.06 -27.40
C GLY A 37 -14.79 -1.16 -27.97
N ALA A 38 -14.62 -1.09 -29.29
CA ALA A 38 -13.73 -0.10 -29.89
C ALA A 38 -14.47 1.23 -30.13
N VAL A 39 -14.29 2.18 -29.21
CA VAL A 39 -14.47 3.61 -29.53
C VAL A 39 -13.42 3.97 -30.57
N GLN A 40 -13.84 4.35 -31.78
CA GLN A 40 -12.94 4.82 -32.83
C GLN A 40 -12.20 6.08 -32.37
N LYS A 41 -10.87 5.99 -32.23
CA LYS A 41 -10.00 7.16 -32.21
C LYS A 41 -9.09 7.09 -33.43
N LYS A 42 -9.25 8.09 -34.31
CA LYS A 42 -8.50 8.32 -35.55
C LYS A 42 -6.99 8.37 -35.25
N GLU A 43 -6.21 7.47 -35.84
CA GLU A 43 -4.75 7.53 -35.82
C GLU A 43 -4.25 8.59 -36.83
N SER A 44 -3.36 9.46 -36.35
CA SER A 44 -2.39 10.17 -37.17
C SER A 44 -1.03 9.54 -36.90
N THR A 45 -0.36 9.14 -37.96
CA THR A 45 1.03 8.70 -38.01
C THR A 45 1.95 9.76 -37.41
N THR A 46 2.95 9.35 -36.60
CA THR A 46 4.41 9.56 -36.79
C THR A 46 5.21 9.13 -35.53
N SER A 47 6.31 8.39 -35.77
CA SER A 47 7.54 8.23 -34.97
C SER A 47 7.51 7.64 -33.54
N ASP A 48 7.95 6.38 -33.47
CA ASP A 48 9.05 5.87 -32.66
C ASP A 48 9.24 6.48 -31.25
N ARG A 49 8.41 6.04 -30.31
CA ARG A 49 8.70 6.09 -28.88
C ARG A 49 8.31 4.76 -28.26
N MET A 50 9.24 4.18 -27.51
CA MET A 50 9.07 3.01 -26.65
C MET A 50 7.87 3.24 -25.73
N MET A 51 6.71 2.70 -26.10
CA MET A 51 5.48 2.81 -25.32
C MET A 51 5.58 1.83 -24.15
N VAL A 52 5.71 2.38 -22.94
CA VAL A 52 5.53 1.63 -21.70
C VAL A 52 4.10 1.07 -21.71
N ARG A 53 3.98 -0.25 -21.87
CA ARG A 53 2.72 -1.04 -21.85
C ARG A 53 2.06 -1.08 -20.46
N ALA A 54 1.97 0.04 -19.74
CA ALA A 54 1.38 0.06 -18.40
C ALA A 54 -0.09 0.52 -18.39
N ALA A 55 -0.51 1.37 -19.33
CA ALA A 55 -1.85 1.97 -19.28
C ALA A 55 -2.99 1.06 -19.77
N SER A 56 -2.69 0.01 -20.52
CA SER A 56 -3.72 -0.83 -21.18
C SER A 56 -4.22 -2.01 -20.33
N ALA A 57 -3.71 -2.18 -19.11
CA ALA A 57 -3.96 -3.37 -18.29
C ALA A 57 -4.96 -3.15 -17.13
N LEU A 58 -5.50 -1.94 -16.95
CA LEU A 58 -6.29 -1.60 -15.76
C LEU A 58 -7.82 -1.63 -15.97
N THR A 59 -8.30 -1.93 -17.18
CA THR A 59 -9.73 -2.09 -17.44
C THR A 59 -9.99 -3.51 -17.89
N SER A 60 -10.08 -4.42 -16.93
CA SER A 60 -10.81 -5.66 -17.10
C SER A 60 -12.29 -5.41 -16.80
N VAL A 61 -13.16 -6.06 -17.56
CA VAL A 61 -14.59 -6.07 -17.27
C VAL A 61 -14.81 -7.19 -16.26
N PRO A 62 -15.25 -6.88 -15.02
CA PRO A 62 -15.48 -7.91 -14.02
C PRO A 62 -16.59 -8.83 -14.51
N ILE A 63 -16.44 -10.13 -14.30
CA ILE A 63 -17.48 -11.11 -14.62
C ILE A 63 -18.58 -10.98 -13.56
N ALA A 64 -19.83 -11.09 -13.98
CA ALA A 64 -20.95 -11.15 -13.04
C ALA A 64 -20.80 -12.37 -12.12
N VAL A 65 -20.71 -12.11 -10.81
CA VAL A 65 -20.68 -13.13 -9.77
C VAL A 65 -21.88 -13.00 -8.85
N ASN A 66 -22.42 -14.12 -8.40
CA ASN A 66 -23.34 -14.14 -7.26
C ASN A 66 -22.53 -14.48 -6.00
N THR A 67 -22.65 -13.66 -4.96
CA THR A 67 -21.93 -13.88 -3.71
C THR A 67 -22.82 -14.64 -2.74
N VAL A 68 -22.38 -15.82 -2.30
CA VAL A 68 -23.07 -16.65 -1.32
C VAL A 68 -22.22 -16.70 -0.06
N GLU A 69 -22.70 -16.07 1.01
CA GLU A 69 -22.06 -16.09 2.32
C GLU A 69 -22.64 -17.22 3.17
N ASN A 70 -21.79 -18.16 3.57
CA ASN A 70 -22.12 -19.24 4.51
C ASN A 70 -21.43 -18.96 5.86
N GLN A 71 -21.79 -19.74 6.89
CA GLN A 71 -21.25 -19.55 8.26
C GLN A 71 -19.72 -19.60 8.36
N THR A 72 -19.03 -20.28 7.45
CA THR A 72 -17.57 -20.48 7.50
C THR A 72 -16.84 -20.17 6.19
N ASN A 73 -17.54 -19.79 5.13
CA ASN A 73 -16.94 -19.47 3.83
C ASN A 73 -17.78 -18.48 3.02
N ILE A 74 -17.12 -17.83 2.07
CA ILE A 74 -17.75 -16.97 1.05
C ILE A 74 -17.48 -17.63 -0.30
N THR A 75 -18.54 -17.86 -1.06
CA THR A 75 -18.48 -18.43 -2.41
C THR A 75 -18.85 -17.36 -3.43
N PHE A 76 -18.05 -17.23 -4.48
CA PHE A 76 -18.33 -16.36 -5.63
C PHE A 76 -18.72 -17.23 -6.83
N ASP A 77 -20.02 -17.31 -7.13
CA ASP A 77 -20.56 -18.09 -8.24
C ASP A 77 -20.45 -17.28 -9.53
N ILE A 78 -19.47 -17.63 -10.37
CA ILE A 78 -19.24 -17.00 -11.67
C ILE A 78 -20.38 -17.41 -12.62
N GLN A 79 -21.22 -16.46 -13.04
CA GLN A 79 -22.42 -16.76 -13.84
C GLN A 79 -22.10 -17.28 -15.24
N ASN A 80 -20.98 -16.84 -15.82
CA ASN A 80 -20.57 -17.23 -17.17
C ASN A 80 -19.50 -18.33 -17.10
N PRO A 81 -19.78 -19.55 -17.60
CA PRO A 81 -18.78 -20.61 -17.62
C PRO A 81 -17.61 -20.22 -18.53
N TYR A 82 -16.38 -20.49 -18.06
CA TYR A 82 -15.14 -20.21 -18.77
C TYR A 82 -14.30 -21.48 -18.89
N THR A 83 -13.57 -21.61 -20.00
CA THR A 83 -12.69 -22.76 -20.26
C THR A 83 -11.31 -22.51 -19.67
N ILE A 84 -10.91 -23.35 -18.71
CA ILE A 84 -9.54 -23.38 -18.19
C ILE A 84 -8.77 -24.46 -18.96
N LEU A 85 -7.76 -24.05 -19.73
CA LEU A 85 -6.90 -24.99 -20.45
C LEU A 85 -5.96 -25.71 -19.47
N SER A 86 -5.71 -27.00 -19.68
CA SER A 86 -4.72 -27.77 -18.91
C SER A 86 -3.28 -27.49 -19.37
N ASP A 87 -2.91 -26.22 -19.51
CA ASP A 87 -1.59 -25.77 -19.98
C ASP A 87 -0.65 -25.35 -18.85
N GLY A 88 -1.08 -25.52 -17.59
CA GLY A 88 -0.32 -25.20 -16.39
C GLY A 88 -0.23 -23.69 -16.07
N LYS A 89 -0.93 -22.84 -16.82
CA LYS A 89 -0.96 -21.40 -16.56
C LYS A 89 -1.96 -21.05 -15.46
N GLN A 90 -1.62 -20.06 -14.66
CA GLN A 90 -2.56 -19.47 -13.70
C GLN A 90 -3.62 -18.66 -14.45
N PHE A 91 -4.87 -18.80 -14.02
CA PHE A 91 -6.00 -18.05 -14.56
C PHE A 91 -6.54 -17.14 -13.47
N THR A 92 -6.61 -15.84 -13.76
CA THR A 92 -7.17 -14.83 -12.87
C THR A 92 -8.53 -14.39 -13.41
N VAL A 93 -9.53 -14.32 -12.54
CA VAL A 93 -10.86 -13.82 -12.87
C VAL A 93 -11.13 -12.58 -12.05
N ASP A 94 -11.46 -11.49 -12.72
CA ASP A 94 -11.89 -10.27 -12.04
C ASP A 94 -13.37 -10.40 -11.71
N ILE A 95 -13.68 -10.34 -10.42
CA ILE A 95 -15.03 -10.62 -9.88
C ILE A 95 -15.78 -9.37 -9.42
N GLY A 96 -15.14 -8.19 -9.48
CA GLY A 96 -15.77 -6.93 -9.10
C GLY A 96 -14.83 -5.74 -9.27
N ASN A 97 -15.42 -4.57 -9.52
CA ASN A 97 -14.74 -3.27 -9.48
C ASN A 97 -15.55 -2.34 -8.59
N TYR A 98 -14.87 -1.66 -7.69
CA TYR A 98 -15.50 -0.81 -6.69
C TYR A 98 -14.76 0.52 -6.60
N ASP A 99 -15.52 1.60 -6.63
CA ASP A 99 -15.00 2.95 -6.49
C ASP A 99 -15.28 3.47 -5.09
N PHE A 100 -14.22 3.91 -4.41
CA PHE A 100 -14.32 4.51 -3.08
C PHE A 100 -13.75 5.93 -3.07
N ASN A 101 -14.33 6.77 -2.23
CA ASN A 101 -13.70 8.05 -1.90
C ASN A 101 -12.48 7.79 -1.01
N ALA A 102 -11.33 8.35 -1.40
CA ALA A 102 -10.10 8.26 -0.64
C ALA A 102 -9.67 9.64 -0.14
N GLU A 103 -9.36 9.73 1.15
CA GLU A 103 -8.69 10.89 1.74
C GLU A 103 -7.18 10.67 1.75
N TYR A 104 -6.42 11.70 1.39
CA TYR A 104 -4.97 11.61 1.33
C TYR A 104 -4.32 12.37 2.48
N GLU A 105 -3.38 11.73 3.16
CA GLU A 105 -2.55 12.35 4.18
C GLU A 105 -1.11 11.85 4.11
N TYR A 106 -0.19 12.64 4.63
CA TYR A 106 1.19 12.22 4.82
C TYR A 106 1.40 11.72 6.24
N TYR A 107 2.17 10.64 6.37
CA TYR A 107 2.60 10.07 7.64
C TYR A 107 4.13 10.03 7.71
N ALA A 108 4.70 10.41 8.85
CA ALA A 108 6.13 10.32 9.10
C ALA A 108 6.42 9.88 10.54
N ALA A 109 7.39 8.99 10.70
CA ALA A 109 7.89 8.51 11.98
C ALA A 109 9.42 8.64 12.05
N PRO A 110 9.96 9.87 12.19
CA PRO A 110 11.38 10.17 11.99
C PRO A 110 12.34 9.52 12.99
N LYS A 111 11.85 8.93 14.07
CA LYS A 111 12.65 8.07 14.96
C LYS A 111 13.04 6.75 14.27
N ILE A 112 12.23 6.27 13.31
CA ILE A 112 12.44 5.03 12.55
C ILE A 112 13.07 5.35 11.19
N THR A 113 12.43 6.24 10.42
CA THR A 113 12.93 6.74 9.13
C THR A 113 12.47 8.17 8.91
N GLU A 114 13.33 9.00 8.33
CA GLU A 114 13.05 10.40 7.99
C GLU A 114 12.22 10.56 6.69
N ASP A 115 11.68 9.46 6.15
CA ASP A 115 10.79 9.49 5.00
C ASP A 115 9.35 9.88 5.39
N ALA A 116 8.70 10.63 4.48
CA ALA A 116 7.27 10.91 4.55
C ALA A 116 6.52 10.04 3.54
N PHE A 117 5.53 9.30 4.03
CA PHE A 117 4.73 8.36 3.25
C PHE A 117 3.37 8.98 2.92
N LEU A 118 3.02 9.01 1.64
CA LEU A 118 1.66 9.34 1.22
C LEU A 118 0.76 8.14 1.56
N THR A 119 -0.33 8.38 2.28
CA THR A 119 -1.28 7.36 2.69
C THR A 119 -2.67 7.72 2.19
N ALA A 120 -3.36 6.76 1.58
CA ALA A 120 -4.77 6.85 1.25
C ALA A 120 -5.59 6.22 2.38
N LYS A 121 -6.61 6.94 2.84
CA LYS A 121 -7.63 6.50 3.79
C LYS A 121 -8.92 6.24 3.04
N ILE A 122 -9.40 5.02 3.11
CA ILE A 122 -10.60 4.57 2.41
C ILE A 122 -11.60 4.12 3.47
N SER A 123 -12.73 4.82 3.56
CA SER A 123 -13.83 4.47 4.45
C SER A 123 -14.98 3.85 3.65
N GLY A 124 -15.85 3.08 4.32
CA GLY A 124 -17.01 2.45 3.67
C GLY A 124 -16.69 1.20 2.84
N PHE A 125 -15.48 0.65 2.98
CA PHE A 125 -15.06 -0.57 2.29
C PHE A 125 -15.74 -1.84 2.83
N ASP A 126 -16.34 -1.75 4.02
CA ASP A 126 -17.13 -2.79 4.67
C ASP A 126 -18.39 -3.18 3.89
N GLN A 127 -18.89 -2.28 3.02
CA GLN A 127 -20.08 -2.52 2.20
C GLN A 127 -19.92 -3.65 1.16
N ILE A 128 -18.68 -4.05 0.86
CA ILE A 128 -18.38 -4.99 -0.22
C ILE A 128 -17.79 -6.31 0.26
N ASN A 129 -17.82 -6.58 1.58
CA ASN A 129 -17.30 -7.81 2.19
C ASN A 129 -15.91 -8.20 1.64
N LEU A 130 -14.99 -7.22 1.56
CA LEU A 130 -13.61 -7.48 1.15
C LEU A 130 -13.01 -8.60 2.00
N ILE A 131 -12.09 -9.36 1.41
CA ILE A 131 -11.38 -10.45 2.07
C ILE A 131 -9.92 -10.02 2.28
N SER A 132 -9.35 -10.34 3.43
CA SER A 132 -7.93 -10.06 3.69
C SER A 132 -7.07 -10.84 2.69
N GLY A 133 -6.07 -10.19 2.11
CA GLY A 133 -5.28 -10.80 1.06
C GLY A 133 -4.22 -9.86 0.49
N GLU A 134 -3.39 -10.38 -0.39
CA GLU A 134 -2.38 -9.56 -1.06
C GLU A 134 -3.04 -8.67 -2.12
N ALA A 135 -2.75 -7.37 -2.08
CA ALA A 135 -3.23 -6.39 -3.03
C ALA A 135 -2.05 -5.74 -3.76
N SER A 136 -2.18 -5.56 -5.07
CA SER A 136 -1.24 -4.78 -5.87
C SER A 136 -1.68 -3.30 -5.87
N VAL A 137 -0.77 -2.41 -5.50
CA VAL A 137 -1.04 -0.98 -5.36
C VAL A 137 -0.50 -0.23 -6.57
N PHE A 138 -1.37 0.54 -7.21
CA PHE A 138 -1.04 1.43 -8.32
C PHE A 138 -1.41 2.86 -7.96
N PHE A 139 -0.54 3.81 -8.30
CA PHE A 139 -0.79 5.24 -8.11
C PHE A 139 -0.36 6.01 -9.36
N GLU A 140 -1.23 6.89 -9.87
CA GLU A 140 -1.02 7.61 -11.15
C GLU A 140 -0.60 6.68 -12.31
N GLY A 141 -1.19 5.47 -12.36
CA GLY A 141 -0.89 4.46 -13.38
C GLY A 141 0.45 3.73 -13.20
N THR A 142 1.17 3.99 -12.11
CA THR A 142 2.46 3.36 -11.80
C THR A 142 2.28 2.29 -10.73
N PHE A 143 2.83 1.09 -10.96
CA PHE A 143 2.89 0.03 -9.94
C PHE A 143 3.87 0.42 -8.83
N LEU A 144 3.37 0.49 -7.60
CA LEU A 144 4.16 0.86 -6.44
C LEU A 144 4.65 -0.34 -5.64
N GLY A 145 3.90 -1.45 -5.68
CA GLY A 145 4.25 -2.65 -4.94
C GLY A 145 3.02 -3.47 -4.53
N LYS A 146 3.26 -4.40 -3.62
CA LYS A 146 2.24 -5.27 -3.03
C LYS A 146 2.08 -4.92 -1.55
N THR A 147 0.85 -4.93 -1.07
CA THR A 147 0.50 -4.76 0.35
C THR A 147 -0.38 -5.90 0.80
N LEU A 148 -0.37 -6.21 2.10
CA LEU A 148 -1.38 -7.08 2.68
C LEU A 148 -2.57 -6.22 3.09
N LEU A 149 -3.73 -6.49 2.50
CA LEU A 149 -5.00 -5.94 2.92
C LEU A 149 -5.47 -6.71 4.15
N ASP A 150 -5.62 -6.03 5.29
CA ASP A 150 -6.20 -6.62 6.50
C ASP A 150 -7.51 -5.92 6.86
N VAL A 151 -8.61 -6.56 6.47
CA VAL A 151 -9.98 -6.06 6.65
C VAL A 151 -10.61 -6.54 7.95
N GLN A 152 -9.93 -7.39 8.73
CA GLN A 152 -10.42 -7.86 10.03
C GLN A 152 -10.05 -6.91 11.18
N THR A 153 -9.37 -5.81 10.86
CA THR A 153 -9.05 -4.78 11.85
C THR A 153 -10.34 -4.08 12.29
N ALA A 154 -10.45 -3.75 13.59
CA ALA A 154 -11.62 -3.07 14.18
C ALA A 154 -11.82 -1.61 13.69
N SER A 155 -11.17 -1.21 12.59
CA SER A 155 -11.21 0.13 12.03
C SER A 155 -12.14 0.15 10.81
N ASP A 156 -13.02 1.14 10.77
CA ASP A 156 -13.90 1.47 9.63
C ASP A 156 -13.17 2.08 8.42
N THR A 157 -11.85 2.23 8.52
CA THR A 157 -11.03 2.98 7.58
C THR A 157 -9.79 2.19 7.25
N LEU A 158 -9.71 1.76 6.00
CA LEU A 158 -8.55 1.10 5.43
C LEU A 158 -7.47 2.15 5.13
N LYS A 159 -6.22 1.86 5.50
CA LYS A 159 -5.07 2.73 5.24
C LYS A 159 -4.10 2.02 4.30
N ILE A 160 -3.85 2.62 3.15
CA ILE A 160 -2.91 2.09 2.15
C ILE A 160 -1.78 3.09 1.96
N SER A 161 -0.54 2.66 2.19
CA SER A 161 0.63 3.46 1.86
C SER A 161 0.85 3.45 0.34
N LEU A 162 0.99 4.65 -0.22
CA LEU A 162 1.27 4.90 -1.64
C LEU A 162 2.75 5.25 -1.86
N GLY A 163 3.60 4.97 -0.87
CA GLY A 163 5.04 5.14 -0.95
C GLY A 163 5.54 6.52 -0.50
N VAL A 164 6.84 6.71 -0.64
CA VAL A 164 7.57 7.88 -0.14
C VAL A 164 7.47 9.04 -1.12
N ASP A 165 7.14 10.24 -0.63
CA ASP A 165 7.20 11.47 -1.42
C ASP A 165 8.36 12.35 -0.94
N LYS A 166 9.43 12.42 -1.75
CA LYS A 166 10.63 13.20 -1.44
C LYS A 166 10.40 14.72 -1.42
N ASN A 167 9.23 15.20 -1.85
CA ASN A 167 8.87 16.61 -1.74
C ASN A 167 8.34 16.98 -0.35
N VAL A 168 8.06 16.01 0.52
CA VAL A 168 7.77 16.26 1.94
C VAL A 168 9.01 15.86 2.72
N VAL A 169 9.80 16.85 3.10
CA VAL A 169 11.11 16.62 3.73
C VAL A 169 10.94 16.64 5.24
N ILE A 170 11.34 15.55 5.89
CA ILE A 170 11.41 15.41 7.34
C ILE A 170 12.87 15.24 7.72
N LYS A 171 13.29 15.85 8.83
CA LYS A 171 14.63 15.66 9.39
C LYS A 171 14.56 15.71 10.90
N ARG A 172 15.16 14.76 11.60
CA ARG A 172 15.17 14.69 13.06
C ARG A 172 16.59 14.76 13.58
N GLU A 173 16.94 15.91 14.13
CA GLU A 173 18.29 16.19 14.59
C GLU A 173 18.39 16.23 16.11
N LYS A 174 19.33 15.46 16.65
CA LYS A 174 19.74 15.55 18.06
C LYS A 174 20.61 16.77 18.29
N GLN A 175 20.18 17.67 19.17
CA GLN A 175 20.86 18.94 19.42
C GLN A 175 22.04 18.75 20.38
N LYS A 176 23.27 18.72 19.85
CA LYS A 176 24.49 18.36 20.60
C LYS A 176 24.68 19.16 21.89
N ASP A 177 24.41 20.46 21.85
CA ASP A 177 24.67 21.39 22.97
C ASP A 177 23.69 21.25 24.15
N PHE A 178 22.62 20.46 23.99
CA PHE A 178 21.55 20.32 25.00
C PHE A 178 21.39 18.89 25.51
N ASN A 179 22.32 18.00 25.18
CA ASN A 179 22.36 16.65 25.71
C ASN A 179 23.42 16.58 26.81
N GLU A 180 23.01 16.80 28.05
CA GLU A 180 23.88 16.75 29.21
C GLU A 180 23.55 15.52 30.07
N ARG A 181 24.59 14.84 30.56
CA ARG A 181 24.47 13.83 31.61
C ARG A 181 24.93 14.45 32.92
N GLN A 182 24.03 14.55 33.88
CA GLN A 182 24.31 15.12 35.20
C GLN A 182 24.26 14.04 36.28
N PHE A 183 25.26 14.01 37.15
CA PHE A 183 25.35 13.06 38.25
C PHE A 183 24.86 13.69 39.55
N ILE A 184 23.88 13.08 40.21
CA ILE A 184 23.25 13.60 41.43
C ILE A 184 23.15 12.49 42.47
N GLY A 185 24.11 12.45 43.39
CA GLY A 185 24.19 11.42 44.43
C GLY A 185 24.32 10.02 43.82
N SER A 186 23.35 9.13 44.12
CA SER A 186 23.23 7.78 43.57
C SER A 186 22.51 7.70 42.21
N SER A 187 21.95 8.82 41.74
CA SER A 187 21.21 8.92 40.48
C SER A 187 21.98 9.71 39.43
N GLN A 188 21.57 9.56 38.17
CA GLN A 188 21.99 10.40 37.06
C GLN A 188 20.77 10.84 36.26
N ARG A 189 20.90 11.98 35.57
CA ARG A 189 19.91 12.55 34.67
C ARG A 189 20.50 12.65 33.28
N ASP A 190 19.76 12.17 32.29
CA ASP A 190 20.06 12.36 30.88
C ASP A 190 19.01 13.26 30.24
N SER A 191 19.44 14.41 29.77
CA SER A 191 18.60 15.29 28.96
C SER A 191 18.71 14.92 27.49
N ARG A 192 17.57 14.96 26.80
CA ARG A 192 17.44 14.74 25.37
C ARG A 192 16.70 15.89 24.71
N HIS A 193 17.29 16.41 23.65
CA HIS A 193 16.71 17.50 22.85
C HIS A 193 16.80 17.13 21.37
N PHE A 194 15.65 16.96 20.74
CA PHE A 194 15.48 16.73 19.31
C PHE A 194 14.71 17.88 18.68
N VAL A 195 15.12 18.25 17.47
CA VAL A 195 14.37 19.14 16.59
C VAL A 195 13.98 18.34 15.35
N ILE A 196 12.69 18.31 15.06
CA ILE A 196 12.13 17.70 13.86
C ILE A 196 11.74 18.84 12.92
N ASP A 197 12.52 19.02 11.86
CA ASP A 197 12.23 19.95 10.78
C ASP A 197 11.33 19.26 9.75
N VAL A 198 10.16 19.87 9.47
CA VAL A 198 9.22 19.39 8.46
C VAL A 198 9.00 20.46 7.41
N LYS A 199 9.12 20.10 6.13
CA LYS A 199 8.99 21.04 5.01
C LYS A 199 8.17 20.45 3.87
N ASN A 200 7.14 21.18 3.47
CA ASN A 200 6.38 20.90 2.26
C ASN A 200 7.05 21.61 1.07
N ARG A 201 7.66 20.90 0.13
CA ARG A 201 8.22 21.46 -1.11
C ARG A 201 7.23 21.41 -2.29
N LYS A 202 6.00 20.96 -2.06
CA LYS A 202 4.97 20.87 -3.10
C LYS A 202 4.32 22.25 -3.31
N SER A 203 3.65 22.38 -4.45
CA SER A 203 2.83 23.54 -4.81
C SER A 203 1.45 23.57 -4.15
N GLN A 204 1.06 22.49 -3.46
CA GLN A 204 -0.24 22.34 -2.80
C GLN A 204 -0.09 22.20 -1.28
N ALA A 205 -1.13 22.58 -0.55
CA ALA A 205 -1.20 22.32 0.89
C ALA A 205 -1.31 20.80 1.15
N ILE A 206 -0.72 20.34 2.25
CA ILE A 206 -0.74 18.94 2.65
C ILE A 206 -1.15 18.79 4.11
N ASN A 207 -1.84 17.70 4.43
CA ASN A 207 -2.06 17.27 5.80
C ASN A 207 -0.95 16.29 6.17
N LEU A 208 -0.26 16.54 7.28
CA LEU A 208 0.87 15.75 7.76
C LEU A 208 0.64 15.31 9.21
N ILE A 209 0.80 14.01 9.44
CA ILE A 209 0.91 13.40 10.76
C ILE A 209 2.37 13.04 10.99
N VAL A 210 2.94 13.57 12.07
CA VAL A 210 4.27 13.19 12.54
C VAL A 210 4.11 12.46 13.87
N GLU A 211 4.76 11.30 13.99
CA GLU A 211 4.82 10.55 15.24
C GLU A 211 6.26 10.39 15.74
N ASP A 212 6.45 10.58 17.05
CA ASP A 212 7.67 10.25 17.77
C ASP A 212 7.26 9.67 19.14
N GLN A 213 8.21 9.42 20.03
CA GLN A 213 7.93 8.71 21.28
C GLN A 213 8.82 9.19 22.43
N LEU A 214 8.20 9.42 23.59
CA LEU A 214 8.89 9.52 24.87
C LEU A 214 9.23 8.12 25.40
N PRO A 215 10.42 7.93 26.00
CA PRO A 215 10.72 6.66 26.66
C PRO A 215 9.71 6.41 27.79
N LEU A 216 9.43 5.12 28.04
CA LEU A 216 8.58 4.70 29.15
C LEU A 216 9.46 4.29 30.33
N ALA A 217 9.04 4.68 31.54
CA ALA A 217 9.67 4.22 32.76
C ALA A 217 9.39 2.72 32.95
N THR A 218 10.44 1.90 32.93
CA THR A 218 10.32 0.44 33.11
C THR A 218 10.25 0.01 34.59
N SER A 219 10.57 0.92 35.52
CA SER A 219 10.56 0.67 36.96
C SER A 219 10.40 1.99 37.73
N SER A 220 9.98 1.91 39.00
CA SER A 220 9.64 3.07 39.83
C SER A 220 10.82 3.98 40.18
N ASP A 221 12.06 3.50 40.04
CA ASP A 221 13.29 4.26 40.22
C ASP A 221 13.75 5.01 38.95
N ILE A 222 13.02 4.84 37.84
CA ILE A 222 13.21 5.59 36.60
C ILE A 222 12.07 6.59 36.46
N THR A 223 12.41 7.86 36.21
CA THR A 223 11.41 8.91 36.00
C THR A 223 11.70 9.61 34.69
N VAL A 224 10.66 9.75 33.85
CA VAL A 224 10.72 10.48 32.58
C VAL A 224 9.95 11.79 32.75
N GLU A 225 10.66 12.90 32.60
CA GLU A 225 10.11 14.25 32.72
C GLU A 225 10.01 14.87 31.32
N LYS A 226 8.79 15.12 30.85
CA LYS A 226 8.54 15.86 29.60
C LYS A 226 8.82 17.35 29.84
N GLN A 227 9.70 17.95 29.02
CA GLN A 227 10.05 19.37 29.13
C GLN A 227 9.37 20.19 28.02
N GLU A 228 9.47 19.74 26.77
CA GLU A 228 8.85 20.41 25.62
C GLU A 228 8.43 19.36 24.58
N ILE A 229 7.20 19.46 24.07
CA ILE A 229 6.67 18.53 23.05
C ILE A 229 5.98 19.27 21.90
N SER A 230 6.21 20.58 21.76
CA SER A 230 5.56 21.44 20.75
C SER A 230 4.07 21.15 20.52
N LYS A 231 3.28 21.02 21.60
CA LYS A 231 1.84 20.74 21.59
C LYS A 231 1.43 19.38 20.97
N ALA A 232 2.34 18.40 20.92
CA ALA A 232 1.97 17.04 20.54
C ALA A 232 0.84 16.51 21.42
N LYS A 233 -0.03 15.68 20.84
CA LYS A 233 -0.91 14.82 21.62
C LYS A 233 -0.08 13.66 22.16
N LEU A 234 -0.01 13.53 23.48
CA LEU A 234 0.69 12.44 24.17
C LEU A 234 -0.29 11.33 24.55
N ASP A 235 0.03 10.11 24.16
CA ASP A 235 -0.53 8.89 24.73
C ASP A 235 0.35 8.42 25.88
N GLU A 236 -0.13 8.63 27.11
CA GLU A 236 0.60 8.30 28.34
C GLU A 236 0.83 6.78 28.52
N THR A 237 0.09 5.93 27.78
CA THR A 237 0.19 4.46 27.92
C THR A 237 1.41 3.91 27.21
N ASN A 238 1.70 4.42 26.01
CA ASN A 238 2.80 3.95 25.16
C ASN A 238 3.88 5.02 24.89
N GLY A 239 3.72 6.22 25.46
CA GLY A 239 4.64 7.34 25.32
C GLY A 239 4.59 8.01 23.94
N LYS A 240 3.63 7.66 23.08
CA LYS A 240 3.57 8.14 21.71
C LYS A 240 3.17 9.61 21.66
N LEU A 241 3.91 10.37 20.87
CA LEU A 241 3.64 11.77 20.57
C LEU A 241 3.14 11.87 19.13
N THR A 242 1.99 12.51 18.93
CA THR A 242 1.41 12.74 17.62
C THR A 242 1.22 14.24 17.37
N TRP A 243 1.82 14.74 16.29
CA TRP A 243 1.54 16.07 15.75
C TRP A 243 0.69 15.93 14.49
N GLN A 244 -0.44 16.62 14.44
CA GLN A 244 -1.27 16.72 13.24
C GLN A 244 -1.28 18.18 12.79
N MET A 245 -0.94 18.42 11.53
CA MET A 245 -0.86 19.77 11.00
C MET A 245 -1.12 19.81 9.50
N GLN A 246 -1.64 20.96 9.05
CA GLN A 246 -1.61 21.32 7.65
C GLN A 246 -0.36 22.17 7.37
N LEU A 247 0.35 21.84 6.29
CA LEU A 247 1.47 22.60 5.77
C LEU A 247 1.08 23.22 4.42
N GLN A 248 1.14 24.54 4.33
CA GLN A 248 0.94 25.29 3.09
C GLN A 248 2.10 25.02 2.10
N PRO A 249 1.92 25.36 0.81
CA PRO A 249 2.99 25.23 -0.19
C PRO A 249 4.27 25.94 0.27
N ASN A 250 5.42 25.26 0.16
CA ASN A 250 6.74 25.76 0.58
C ASN A 250 6.89 26.07 2.09
N GLU A 251 5.91 25.75 2.93
CA GLU A 251 5.95 25.99 4.37
C GLU A 251 6.93 25.02 5.06
N GLN A 252 7.63 25.54 6.07
CA GLN A 252 8.49 24.77 6.96
C GLN A 252 8.09 25.03 8.42
N LYS A 253 8.03 23.97 9.23
CA LYS A 253 7.79 24.03 10.67
C LYS A 253 8.86 23.24 11.42
N LYS A 254 9.13 23.65 12.65
CA LYS A 254 10.00 22.93 13.58
C LYS A 254 9.16 22.40 14.74
N LEU A 255 9.31 21.11 15.04
CA LEU A 255 8.74 20.46 16.21
C LEU A 255 9.89 20.16 17.17
N VAL A 256 9.76 20.58 18.41
CA VAL A 256 10.77 20.41 19.45
C VAL A 256 10.31 19.33 20.42
N LEU A 257 11.19 18.36 20.64
CA LEU A 257 11.02 17.30 21.64
C LEU A 257 12.16 17.38 22.64
N LYS A 258 11.84 17.76 23.88
CA LYS A 258 12.75 17.79 25.02
C LYS A 258 12.19 16.96 26.17
N TYR A 259 13.02 16.07 26.69
CA TYR A 259 12.70 15.29 27.87
C TYR A 259 13.97 14.97 28.67
N GLN A 260 13.77 14.67 29.95
CA GLN A 260 14.83 14.30 30.87
C GLN A 260 14.50 12.96 31.51
N VAL A 261 15.48 12.05 31.55
CA VAL A 261 15.32 10.75 32.21
C VAL A 261 16.23 10.69 33.43
N LYS A 262 15.65 10.48 34.61
CA LYS A 262 16.36 10.26 35.86
C LYS A 262 16.37 8.78 36.21
N TYR A 263 17.53 8.22 36.53
CA TYR A 263 17.70 6.80 36.83
C TYR A 263 18.95 6.53 37.70
N PRO A 264 19.08 5.36 38.35
CA PRO A 264 20.26 5.02 39.16
C PRO A 264 21.53 4.87 38.32
N LYS A 265 22.69 5.24 38.88
CA LYS A 265 23.99 5.16 38.17
C LYS A 265 24.42 3.73 37.81
N ASN A 266 24.00 2.75 38.62
CA ASN A 266 24.37 1.35 38.48
C ASN A 266 23.47 0.55 37.52
N LYS A 267 22.47 1.18 36.91
CA LYS A 267 21.60 0.55 35.91
C LYS A 267 21.89 1.14 34.52
N PRO A 268 22.40 0.34 33.56
CA PRO A 268 22.40 0.76 32.17
C PRO A 268 20.97 0.79 31.67
N ILE A 269 20.58 1.89 31.03
CA ILE A 269 19.30 2.02 30.31
C ILE A 269 19.58 2.32 28.85
N ASN A 270 18.73 1.80 27.96
CA ASN A 270 18.73 2.24 26.57
C ASN A 270 17.68 3.35 26.38
N LEU A 271 18.12 4.50 25.87
CA LEU A 271 17.28 5.66 25.60
C LEU A 271 16.99 5.84 24.09
N GLU A 272 17.64 5.05 23.23
CA GLU A 272 17.60 5.16 21.76
C GLU A 272 17.48 3.79 21.07
#